data_AF-J3IDD1-F1
#
_entry.id   AF-J3IDD1-F1
#
_cell.length_a   1.000
_cell.length_b   1.000
_cell.length_c   1.000
_cell.angle_alpha   90.00
_cell.angle_beta   90.00
_cell.angle_gamma   90.00
#
_symmetry.space_group_name_H-M   'P 1'
#
loop_
_entity.id
_entity.type
_entity.pdbx_description
1 polymer ?
#
loop_
_entity_poly.entity_id
_entity_poly.type
_entity_poly.pdbx_seq_one_letter_code
_entity_poly.pdbx_strand_id
1 'polypeptide(L)'
;MDEGNEKGTWWKTLPGILSGIAAVIAALTALIVTLSQNDLLGARKPSSPTEATPISQSTPGSQVPDNESDTREGSLLPPISTLTSSKELLQALQKANIRNSVSGGDNTMLEWLSDSDRHYHRLAEGCLVLVGNRRLAKDGVDLDKINYYYLELLGLRGGEIMPINQKIDTQKLAKAMIDAYNNKNGTHSNSLSEILE
;
A
#
# COMPACT_ATOMS: atom_id res chain seq x y z
N MET A 1 52.28 -11.73 -23.02
CA MET A 1 51.14 -11.03 -23.66
C MET A 1 50.32 -12.12 -24.30
N ASP A 2 49.28 -12.57 -23.59
CA ASP A 2 48.30 -13.55 -24.06
C ASP A 2 46.92 -12.95 -23.80
N GLU A 3 46.25 -12.53 -24.87
CA GLU A 3 44.86 -12.11 -24.86
C GLU A 3 44.02 -13.23 -25.49
N GLY A 4 43.36 -14.01 -24.64
CA GLY A 4 42.37 -15.02 -25.03
C GLY A 4 41.00 -14.38 -25.20
N ASN A 5 40.57 -14.27 -26.45
CA ASN A 5 39.29 -13.69 -26.88
C ASN A 5 38.23 -14.79 -27.02
N GLU A 6 37.46 -15.06 -25.96
CA GLU A 6 36.33 -15.99 -25.99
C GLU A 6 34.99 -15.24 -25.90
N LYS A 7 34.48 -14.78 -27.04
CA LYS A 7 33.11 -14.27 -27.19
C LYS A 7 32.44 -15.00 -28.35
N GLY A 8 31.67 -16.06 -28.07
CA GLY A 8 31.12 -16.82 -29.20
C GLY A 8 30.10 -17.93 -28.95
N THR A 9 29.36 -17.99 -27.84
CA THR A 9 28.45 -19.16 -27.65
C THR A 9 27.15 -18.93 -26.86
N TRP A 10 26.60 -17.71 -26.78
CA TRP A 10 25.36 -17.49 -25.99
C TRP A 10 24.05 -17.50 -26.82
N TRP A 11 24.09 -17.23 -28.13
CA TRP A 11 22.85 -17.13 -28.94
C TRP A 11 22.28 -18.49 -29.40
N LYS A 12 22.95 -19.61 -29.12
CA LYS A 12 22.65 -20.92 -29.75
C LYS A 12 21.66 -21.81 -29.01
N THR A 13 21.06 -21.36 -27.91
CA THR A 13 20.13 -22.15 -27.06
C THR A 13 18.73 -21.55 -26.89
N LEU A 14 18.25 -20.72 -27.82
CA LEU A 14 16.92 -20.10 -27.70
C LEU A 14 15.70 -20.79 -28.37
N PRO A 15 15.79 -21.73 -29.34
CA PRO A 15 14.55 -22.22 -29.99
C PRO A 15 13.72 -23.23 -29.16
N GLY A 16 14.28 -23.88 -28.15
CA GLY A 16 13.62 -25.01 -27.44
C GLY A 16 12.80 -24.63 -26.21
N ILE A 17 13.20 -23.60 -25.46
CA ILE A 17 12.61 -23.27 -24.14
C ILE A 17 11.26 -22.54 -24.26
N LEU A 18 11.00 -21.88 -25.40
CA LEU A 18 9.76 -21.13 -25.62
C LEU A 18 8.51 -22.01 -25.83
N SER A 19 8.67 -23.24 -26.34
CA SER A 19 7.52 -24.14 -26.58
C SER A 19 6.96 -24.77 -25.29
N GLY A 20 7.80 -24.98 -24.27
CA GLY A 20 7.38 -25.56 -22.99
C GLY A 20 6.48 -24.63 -22.16
N ILE A 21 6.72 -23.32 -22.23
CA ILE A 21 6.00 -22.32 -21.40
C ILE A 21 4.53 -22.18 -21.86
N ALA A 22 4.26 -22.28 -23.16
CA ALA A 22 2.89 -22.17 -23.69
C ALA A 22 1.97 -23.30 -23.20
N ALA A 23 2.48 -24.53 -23.10
CA ALA A 23 1.71 -25.67 -22.60
C ALA A 23 1.37 -25.54 -21.10
N VAL A 24 2.27 -24.96 -20.30
CA VAL A 24 2.05 -24.71 -18.87
C VAL A 24 0.95 -23.66 -18.64
N ILE A 25 0.95 -22.58 -19.42
CA ILE A 25 -0.06 -21.52 -19.32
C ILE A 25 -1.45 -22.06 -19.70
N ALA A 26 -1.54 -22.88 -20.76
CA ALA A 26 -2.81 -23.48 -21.19
C ALA A 26 -3.38 -24.48 -20.17
N ALA A 27 -2.52 -25.24 -19.48
CA ALA A 27 -2.96 -26.15 -18.41
C ALA A 27 -3.49 -25.38 -17.18
N LEU A 28 -2.87 -24.24 -16.84
CA LEU A 28 -3.30 -23.40 -15.72
C LEU A 28 -4.65 -22.72 -15.97
N THR A 29 -4.90 -22.24 -17.18
CA THR A 29 -6.21 -21.62 -17.51
C THR A 29 -7.34 -22.64 -17.51
N ALA A 30 -7.11 -23.87 -17.99
CA ALA A 30 -8.09 -24.96 -17.92
C ALA A 30 -8.43 -25.35 -16.47
N LEU A 31 -7.43 -25.36 -15.57
CA LEU A 31 -7.64 -25.67 -14.15
C LEU A 31 -8.49 -24.61 -13.44
N ILE A 32 -8.23 -23.32 -13.69
CA ILE A 32 -8.98 -22.21 -13.07
C ILE A 32 -10.46 -22.22 -13.52
N VAL A 33 -10.71 -22.43 -14.81
CA VAL A 33 -12.08 -22.52 -15.34
C VAL A 33 -12.84 -23.70 -14.72
N THR A 34 -12.17 -24.84 -14.55
CA THR A 34 -12.80 -26.03 -13.94
C THR A 34 -13.13 -25.81 -12.45
N LEU A 35 -12.26 -25.13 -11.70
CA LEU A 35 -12.52 -24.78 -10.31
C LEU A 35 -13.66 -23.76 -10.14
N SER A 36 -13.83 -22.83 -11.09
CA SER A 36 -14.90 -21.83 -11.04
C SER A 36 -16.30 -22.42 -11.27
N GLN A 37 -16.42 -23.57 -11.91
CA GLN A 37 -17.69 -24.27 -12.12
C GLN A 37 -18.04 -25.20 -10.96
N ASN A 38 -17.05 -25.63 -10.18
CA ASN A 38 -17.23 -26.38 -8.95
C ASN A 38 -17.46 -25.43 -7.76
N ASP A 39 -18.52 -24.62 -7.86
CA ASP A 39 -19.13 -23.89 -6.75
C ASP A 39 -19.76 -24.88 -5.77
N LEU A 40 -18.87 -25.63 -5.09
CA LEU A 40 -19.15 -26.77 -4.21
C LEU A 40 -19.23 -26.30 -2.75
N LEU A 41 -19.74 -25.10 -2.52
CA LEU A 41 -20.12 -24.59 -1.21
C LEU A 41 -21.53 -24.03 -1.31
N GLY A 42 -22.48 -24.97 -1.29
CA GLY A 42 -23.89 -24.64 -1.20
C GLY A 42 -24.20 -23.80 0.03
N ALA A 43 -25.03 -22.79 -0.18
CA ALA A 43 -26.00 -22.35 0.82
C ALA A 43 -27.30 -21.96 0.10
N ARG A 44 -28.31 -22.80 0.33
CA ARG A 44 -29.70 -22.59 -0.04
C ARG A 44 -30.25 -21.29 0.56
N LYS A 45 -30.99 -20.50 -0.24
CA LYS A 45 -32.14 -19.66 0.21
C LYS A 45 -33.31 -20.56 0.67
N PRO A 46 -34.39 -20.12 1.37
CA PRO A 46 -34.96 -18.76 1.57
C PRO A 46 -35.34 -18.46 3.06
N SER A 47 -35.75 -17.27 3.54
CA SER A 47 -37.05 -16.57 3.37
C SER A 47 -37.07 -15.30 4.27
N SER A 48 -37.66 -14.19 3.84
CA SER A 48 -38.14 -13.08 4.71
C SER A 48 -39.56 -13.40 5.25
N PRO A 49 -40.33 -12.53 5.96
CA PRO A 49 -40.09 -11.30 6.76
C PRO A 49 -40.78 -11.33 8.16
N THR A 50 -40.43 -10.48 9.15
CA THR A 50 -41.26 -10.11 10.35
C THR A 50 -40.55 -8.93 11.04
N GLU A 51 -40.97 -7.68 10.92
CA GLU A 51 -42.06 -6.94 11.60
C GLU A 51 -41.47 -5.97 12.65
N ALA A 52 -42.01 -4.75 12.65
CA ALA A 52 -41.52 -3.59 13.37
C ALA A 52 -41.95 -3.60 14.85
N THR A 53 -41.13 -3.04 15.73
CA THR A 53 -41.61 -2.40 16.96
C THR A 53 -40.68 -1.23 17.34
N PRO A 54 -41.20 0.01 17.42
CA PRO A 54 -40.47 1.14 17.98
C PRO A 54 -40.74 1.20 19.49
N ILE A 55 -39.69 1.24 20.30
CA ILE A 55 -39.80 1.62 21.71
C ILE A 55 -38.96 2.87 21.92
N SER A 56 -39.68 3.98 22.09
CA SER A 56 -39.17 5.19 22.70
C SER A 56 -38.88 4.93 24.17
N GLN A 57 -37.68 5.23 24.62
CA GLN A 57 -37.45 5.51 26.04
C GLN A 57 -36.44 6.64 26.19
N SER A 58 -36.99 7.80 26.49
CA SER A 58 -36.31 9.00 26.93
C SER A 58 -35.71 8.77 28.32
N THR A 59 -34.46 9.18 28.54
CA THR A 59 -33.90 9.36 29.88
C THR A 59 -33.23 10.75 29.95
N PRO A 60 -33.61 11.62 30.89
CA PRO A 60 -33.02 12.93 31.08
C PRO A 60 -31.98 12.97 32.22
N GLY A 61 -30.96 13.83 32.05
CA GLY A 61 -30.01 14.26 33.10
C GLY A 61 -28.82 13.31 33.29
N SER A 62 -27.61 13.75 33.67
CA SER A 62 -27.15 15.04 34.17
C SER A 62 -25.62 14.99 34.23
N GLN A 63 -25.00 16.18 34.22
CA GLN A 63 -23.68 16.51 34.79
C GLN A 63 -22.38 16.20 34.03
N VAL A 64 -21.79 17.32 33.61
CA VAL A 64 -20.36 17.66 33.53
C VAL A 64 -19.61 17.21 34.79
N PRO A 65 -18.37 16.73 34.64
CA PRO A 65 -17.27 17.41 35.31
C PRO A 65 -16.11 17.70 34.37
N ASP A 66 -15.65 18.95 34.46
CA ASP A 66 -14.32 19.41 34.09
C ASP A 66 -13.26 18.47 34.68
N ASN A 67 -12.31 18.05 33.84
CA ASN A 67 -11.02 17.61 34.34
C ASN A 67 -9.92 18.14 33.43
N GLU A 68 -9.34 19.27 33.85
CA GLU A 68 -8.02 19.72 33.46
C GLU A 68 -7.04 18.55 33.57
N SER A 69 -6.35 18.25 32.47
CA SER A 69 -5.16 17.42 32.52
C SER A 69 -4.14 17.98 31.54
N ASP A 70 -3.29 18.82 32.13
CA ASP A 70 -1.84 18.60 32.13
C ASP A 70 -1.20 18.54 30.73
N THR A 71 -0.83 19.72 30.26
CA THR A 71 0.05 19.92 29.10
C THR A 71 1.45 19.42 29.46
N ARG A 72 1.71 18.13 29.22
CA ARG A 72 3.07 17.63 29.09
C ARG A 72 3.55 17.86 27.67
N GLU A 73 4.42 18.85 27.51
CA GLU A 73 5.34 18.99 26.39
C GLU A 73 6.07 17.65 26.15
N GLY A 74 5.55 16.86 25.22
CA GLY A 74 6.19 15.67 24.72
C GLY A 74 6.26 15.74 23.21
N SER A 75 7.23 16.49 22.68
CA SER A 75 7.77 16.42 21.31
C SER A 75 6.89 15.68 20.29
N LEU A 76 5.74 16.28 19.96
CA LEU A 76 4.77 15.75 19.02
C LEU A 76 5.14 16.24 17.62
N LEU A 77 5.10 15.32 16.66
CA LEU A 77 5.15 15.68 15.25
C LEU A 77 4.03 16.68 14.93
N PRO A 78 4.25 17.62 13.99
CA PRO A 78 3.21 18.58 13.63
C PRO A 78 1.99 17.82 13.10
N PRO A 79 0.76 18.31 13.40
CA PRO A 79 -0.46 17.71 12.87
C PRO A 79 -0.39 17.66 11.34
N ILE A 80 -0.69 16.50 10.75
CA ILE A 80 -0.55 16.23 9.31
C ILE A 80 -1.28 17.27 8.44
N SER A 81 -2.34 17.88 8.96
CA SER A 81 -3.12 18.95 8.31
C SER A 81 -2.39 20.28 8.10
N THR A 82 -1.13 20.42 8.53
CA THR A 82 -0.32 21.64 8.34
C THR A 82 0.99 21.42 7.57
N LEU A 83 1.17 20.28 6.91
CA LEU A 83 2.35 20.05 6.05
C LEU A 83 2.20 20.81 4.72
N THR A 84 2.40 22.12 4.77
CA THR A 84 2.16 23.02 3.64
C THR A 84 3.23 22.98 2.56
N SER A 85 4.40 22.39 2.83
CA SER A 85 5.47 22.29 1.83
C SER A 85 5.88 20.84 1.54
N SER A 86 6.26 20.59 0.28
CA SER A 86 6.81 19.30 -0.16
C SER A 86 8.05 18.88 0.63
N LYS A 87 8.82 19.85 1.15
CA LYS A 87 9.98 19.62 2.00
C LYS A 87 9.59 19.11 3.39
N GLU A 88 8.59 19.71 4.02
CA GLU A 88 8.07 19.22 5.30
C GLU A 88 7.46 17.82 5.14
N LEU A 89 6.72 17.60 4.05
CA LEU A 89 6.16 16.28 3.73
C LEU A 89 7.25 15.22 3.54
N LEU A 90 8.32 15.54 2.79
CA LEU A 90 9.49 14.67 2.66
C LEU A 90 10.12 14.35 4.02
N GLN A 91 10.33 15.37 4.86
CA GLN A 91 10.93 15.17 6.18
C GLN A 91 10.06 14.29 7.08
N ALA A 92 8.73 14.45 7.02
CA ALA A 92 7.78 13.62 7.74
C ALA A 92 7.85 12.15 7.26
N LEU A 93 7.93 11.92 5.95
CA LEU A 93 8.11 10.57 5.39
C LEU A 93 9.43 9.94 5.83
N GLN A 94 10.53 10.68 5.78
CA GLN A 94 11.83 10.21 6.25
C GLN A 94 11.79 9.83 7.73
N LYS A 95 11.12 10.62 8.58
CA LYS A 95 10.95 10.30 10.00
C LYS A 95 10.07 9.07 10.20
N ALA A 96 9.05 8.87 9.36
CA ALA A 96 8.24 7.66 9.29
C ALA A 96 9.00 6.45 8.70
N ASN A 97 10.27 6.62 8.32
CA ASN A 97 11.12 5.62 7.65
C ASN A 97 10.57 5.18 6.28
N ILE A 98 9.93 6.11 5.57
CA ILE A 98 9.50 5.97 4.17
C ILE A 98 10.46 6.79 3.30
N ARG A 99 11.12 6.12 2.36
CA ARG A 99 12.20 6.71 1.52
C ARG A 99 11.84 6.66 0.04
N ASN A 100 12.76 7.11 -0.82
CA ASN A 100 12.68 6.94 -2.27
C ASN A 100 13.80 6.00 -2.74
N SER A 101 13.48 5.01 -3.57
CA SER A 101 14.48 4.11 -4.16
C SER A 101 15.05 4.58 -5.50
N VAL A 102 14.45 5.62 -6.12
CA VAL A 102 14.81 6.04 -7.47
C VAL A 102 16.12 6.84 -7.52
N SER A 103 16.90 6.60 -8.58
CA SER A 103 18.11 7.36 -8.92
C SER A 103 17.80 8.86 -9.01
N GLY A 104 18.26 9.61 -8.02
CA GLY A 104 17.93 11.02 -7.81
C GLY A 104 17.47 11.34 -6.39
N GLY A 105 17.14 10.30 -5.60
CA GLY A 105 16.94 10.37 -4.15
C GLY A 105 15.89 11.42 -3.75
N ASP A 106 16.27 12.29 -2.82
CA ASP A 106 15.36 13.30 -2.26
C ASP A 106 14.89 14.33 -3.29
N ASN A 107 15.70 14.68 -4.30
CA ASN A 107 15.32 15.68 -5.29
C ASN A 107 14.15 15.19 -6.17
N THR A 108 14.23 13.93 -6.62
CA THR A 108 13.14 13.29 -7.37
C THR A 108 11.89 13.18 -6.51
N MET A 109 12.04 12.86 -5.22
CA MET A 109 10.91 12.78 -4.30
C MET A 109 10.27 14.16 -4.08
N LEU A 110 11.05 15.22 -3.93
CA LEU A 110 10.54 16.60 -3.83
C LEU A 110 9.75 17.00 -5.07
N GLU A 111 10.22 16.64 -6.27
CA GLU A 111 9.49 16.89 -7.51
C GLU A 111 8.14 16.16 -7.51
N TRP A 112 8.09 14.89 -7.11
CA TRP A 112 6.84 14.13 -7.02
C TRP A 112 5.86 14.68 -6.00
N LEU A 113 6.37 15.25 -4.91
CA LEU A 113 5.58 15.83 -3.81
C LEU A 113 5.23 17.30 -4.03
N SER A 114 5.82 17.97 -5.03
CA SER A 114 5.68 19.42 -5.26
C SER A 114 4.28 19.86 -5.69
N ASP A 115 3.50 18.95 -6.25
CA ASP A 115 2.18 19.20 -6.81
C ASP A 115 1.14 18.40 -6.02
N SER A 116 0.28 19.12 -5.28
CA SER A 116 -0.74 18.54 -4.39
C SER A 116 -1.80 17.73 -5.14
N ASP A 117 -2.02 18.02 -6.42
CA ASP A 117 -3.01 17.29 -7.24
C ASP A 117 -2.44 15.95 -7.74
N ARG A 118 -1.12 15.77 -7.67
CA ARG A 118 -0.47 14.50 -8.05
C ARG A 118 -0.77 13.40 -7.05
N HIS A 119 -0.81 12.18 -7.59
CA HIS A 119 -1.07 10.99 -6.81
C HIS A 119 0.00 10.74 -5.74
N TYR A 120 1.27 11.03 -6.01
CA TYR A 120 2.36 10.83 -5.04
C TYR A 120 2.19 11.68 -3.77
N HIS A 121 1.71 12.92 -3.91
CA HIS A 121 1.46 13.79 -2.75
C HIS A 121 0.38 13.18 -1.85
N ARG A 122 -0.78 12.84 -2.42
CA ARG A 122 -1.89 12.23 -1.67
C ARG A 122 -1.54 10.85 -1.11
N LEU A 123 -0.75 10.07 -1.85
CA LEU A 123 -0.24 8.78 -1.38
C LEU A 123 0.66 8.96 -0.15
N ALA A 124 1.58 9.93 -0.20
CA ALA A 124 2.46 10.26 0.92
C ALA A 124 1.68 10.71 2.16
N GLU A 125 0.71 11.61 2.01
CA GLU A 125 -0.18 12.01 3.10
C GLU A 125 -0.92 10.80 3.69
N GLY A 126 -1.49 9.95 2.82
CA GLY A 126 -2.16 8.73 3.24
C GLY A 126 -1.26 7.78 4.02
N CYS A 127 0.01 7.65 3.61
CA CYS A 127 1.00 6.85 4.34
C CYS A 127 1.25 7.43 5.74
N LEU A 128 1.43 8.75 5.84
CA LEU A 128 1.64 9.40 7.13
C LEU A 128 0.42 9.29 8.05
N VAL A 129 -0.78 9.36 7.50
CA VAL A 129 -2.02 9.14 8.27
C VAL A 129 -2.07 7.72 8.85
N LEU A 130 -1.67 6.70 8.07
CA LEU A 130 -1.66 5.31 8.52
C LEU A 130 -0.55 5.03 9.55
N VAL A 131 0.62 5.65 9.38
CA VAL A 131 1.74 5.53 10.32
C VAL A 131 1.46 6.28 11.63
N GLY A 132 0.80 7.44 11.54
CA GLY A 132 0.56 8.34 12.66
C GLY A 132 1.88 8.87 13.25
N ASN A 133 2.02 8.78 14.57
CA ASN A 133 3.22 9.24 15.29
C ASN A 133 4.33 8.19 15.41
N ARG A 134 4.16 7.02 14.77
CA ARG A 134 5.13 5.92 14.78
C ARG A 134 6.06 6.02 13.58
N ARG A 135 6.92 5.02 13.41
CA ARG A 135 7.71 4.85 12.18
C ARG A 135 7.70 3.39 11.75
N LEU A 136 8.03 3.12 10.50
CA LEU A 136 8.23 1.76 10.04
C LEU A 136 9.53 1.20 10.62
N ALA A 137 9.48 -0.04 11.09
CA ALA A 137 10.61 -0.77 11.63
C ALA A 137 11.68 -1.10 10.57
N LYS A 138 12.83 -1.63 11.00
CA LYS A 138 13.92 -2.10 10.12
C LYS A 138 14.34 -1.06 9.06
N ASP A 139 14.48 -1.49 7.80
CA ASP A 139 14.89 -0.66 6.67
C ASP A 139 13.74 0.16 6.08
N GLY A 140 12.56 0.12 6.73
CA GLY A 140 11.38 0.85 6.33
C GLY A 140 10.84 0.37 4.98
N VAL A 141 10.43 1.32 4.14
CA VAL A 141 9.87 1.04 2.81
C VAL A 141 10.13 2.22 1.86
N ASP A 142 10.05 1.97 0.56
CA ASP A 142 10.17 3.03 -0.45
C ASP A 142 8.79 3.43 -1.00
N LEU A 143 8.55 4.73 -1.15
CA LEU A 143 7.26 5.29 -1.57
C LEU A 143 6.88 4.83 -2.98
N ASP A 144 7.86 4.67 -3.88
CA ASP A 144 7.62 4.15 -5.22
C ASP A 144 7.17 2.67 -5.21
N LYS A 145 7.68 1.88 -4.27
CA LYS A 145 7.21 0.50 -4.05
C LYS A 145 5.82 0.46 -3.46
N ILE A 146 5.49 1.34 -2.51
CA ILE A 146 4.12 1.48 -2.02
C ILE A 146 3.19 1.84 -3.19
N ASN A 147 3.57 2.81 -4.03
CA ASN A 147 2.78 3.20 -5.19
C ASN A 147 2.54 2.02 -6.14
N TYR A 148 3.58 1.25 -6.45
CA TYR A 148 3.48 0.07 -7.31
C TYR A 148 2.41 -0.92 -6.82
N TYR A 149 2.49 -1.37 -5.56
CA TYR A 149 1.51 -2.31 -5.00
C TYR A 149 0.12 -1.69 -4.87
N TYR A 150 0.05 -0.40 -4.58
CA TYR A 150 -1.23 0.29 -4.45
C TYR A 150 -1.97 0.38 -5.81
N LEU A 151 -1.26 0.71 -6.89
CA LEU A 151 -1.82 0.72 -8.24
C LEU A 151 -2.28 -0.68 -8.67
N GLU A 152 -1.52 -1.71 -8.34
CA GLU A 152 -1.90 -3.11 -8.60
C GLU A 152 -3.22 -3.48 -7.90
N LEU A 153 -3.41 -3.05 -6.64
CA LEU A 153 -4.65 -3.24 -5.89
C LEU A 153 -5.84 -2.41 -6.42
N LEU A 154 -5.58 -1.38 -7.20
CA LEU A 154 -6.59 -0.63 -7.95
C LEU A 154 -6.93 -1.28 -9.30
N GLY A 155 -6.21 -2.34 -9.70
CA GLY A 155 -6.34 -2.97 -11.01
C GLY A 155 -5.67 -2.18 -12.14
N LEU A 156 -4.83 -1.20 -11.79
CA LEU A 156 -4.08 -0.38 -12.74
C LEU A 156 -2.78 -1.11 -13.12
N ARG A 157 -2.46 -1.16 -14.41
CA ARG A 157 -1.29 -1.89 -14.93
C ARG A 157 -0.08 -0.97 -15.11
N GLY A 158 1.11 -1.56 -15.15
CA GLY A 158 2.39 -0.84 -15.15
C GLY A 158 2.46 0.33 -16.15
N GLY A 159 2.57 1.55 -15.61
CA GLY A 159 2.61 2.81 -16.36
C GLY A 159 1.32 3.62 -16.29
N GLU A 160 0.21 3.03 -15.83
CA GLU A 160 -1.02 3.75 -15.56
C GLU A 160 -0.87 4.62 -14.30
N ILE A 161 -1.44 5.82 -14.36
CA ILE A 161 -1.40 6.79 -13.27
C ILE A 161 -2.76 6.79 -12.57
N MET A 162 -2.76 6.89 -11.25
CA MET A 162 -3.99 7.05 -10.47
C MET A 162 -4.77 8.30 -10.95
N PRO A 163 -6.09 8.19 -11.22
CA PRO A 163 -6.89 9.35 -11.64
C PRO A 163 -6.81 10.51 -10.65
N ILE A 164 -6.81 11.75 -11.15
CA ILE A 164 -6.67 12.96 -10.33
C ILE A 164 -7.76 13.04 -9.25
N ASN A 165 -8.96 12.58 -9.54
CA ASN A 165 -10.14 12.56 -8.69
C ASN A 165 -10.31 11.28 -7.85
N GLN A 166 -9.39 10.31 -7.97
CA GLN A 166 -9.43 9.09 -7.16
C GLN A 166 -9.06 9.41 -5.71
N LYS A 167 -9.94 9.07 -4.76
CA LYS A 167 -9.62 9.14 -3.34
C LYS A 167 -8.72 7.97 -2.94
N ILE A 168 -7.85 8.22 -1.97
CA ILE A 168 -7.03 7.17 -1.36
C ILE A 168 -7.95 6.20 -0.61
N ASP A 169 -7.92 4.93 -1.02
CA ASP A 169 -8.51 3.82 -0.30
C ASP A 169 -7.53 3.39 0.79
N THR A 170 -7.85 3.70 2.04
CA THR A 170 -6.96 3.47 3.19
C THR A 170 -6.70 1.99 3.43
N GLN A 171 -7.64 1.10 3.12
CA GLN A 171 -7.46 -0.34 3.29
C GLN A 171 -6.47 -0.89 2.26
N LYS A 172 -6.64 -0.49 0.98
CA LYS A 172 -5.68 -0.85 -0.08
C LYS A 172 -4.31 -0.25 0.17
N LEU A 173 -4.23 0.98 0.68
CA LEU A 173 -2.97 1.62 1.00
C LEU A 173 -2.25 0.91 2.14
N ALA A 174 -2.96 0.55 3.22
CA ALA A 174 -2.40 -0.22 4.31
C ALA A 174 -1.84 -1.56 3.83
N LYS A 175 -2.59 -2.27 2.98
CA LYS A 175 -2.11 -3.52 2.36
C LYS A 175 -0.87 -3.28 1.49
N ALA A 176 -0.87 -2.26 0.64
CA ALA A 176 0.28 -1.92 -0.20
C ALA A 176 1.54 -1.60 0.61
N MET A 177 1.39 -0.90 1.76
CA MET A 177 2.50 -0.65 2.68
C MET A 177 3.07 -1.95 3.28
N ILE A 178 2.21 -2.89 3.67
CA ILE A 178 2.61 -4.20 4.20
C ILE A 178 3.33 -5.03 3.12
N ASP A 179 2.76 -5.10 1.91
CA ASP A 179 3.36 -5.85 0.80
C ASP A 179 4.72 -5.27 0.40
N ALA A 180 4.82 -3.94 0.30
CA ALA A 180 6.08 -3.24 0.01
C ALA A 180 7.13 -3.45 1.11
N TYR A 181 6.73 -3.41 2.38
CA TYR A 181 7.60 -3.68 3.52
C TYR A 181 8.12 -5.13 3.49
N ASN A 182 7.22 -6.10 3.27
CA ASN A 182 7.56 -7.52 3.17
C ASN A 182 8.53 -7.80 2.02
N ASN A 183 8.28 -7.19 0.85
CA ASN A 183 9.15 -7.29 -0.30
C ASN A 183 10.57 -6.77 -0.01
N LYS A 184 10.68 -5.59 0.61
CA LYS A 184 11.97 -4.96 0.92
C LYS A 184 12.75 -5.71 2.01
N ASN A 185 12.07 -6.16 3.05
CA ASN A 185 12.70 -6.72 4.25
C ASN A 185 12.75 -8.26 4.28
N GLY A 186 12.20 -8.95 3.28
CA GLY A 186 12.10 -10.40 3.25
C GLY A 186 11.24 -10.98 4.37
N THR A 187 10.17 -10.27 4.75
CA THR A 187 9.27 -10.64 5.87
C THR A 187 7.89 -11.10 5.37
N HIS A 188 7.04 -11.53 6.31
CA HIS A 188 5.68 -11.99 6.05
C HIS A 188 4.68 -11.40 7.06
N SER A 189 4.80 -10.10 7.33
CA SER A 189 3.88 -9.39 8.22
C SER A 189 2.48 -9.32 7.61
N ASN A 190 1.45 -9.41 8.44
CA ASN A 190 0.05 -9.42 7.98
C ASN A 190 -0.74 -8.17 8.43
N SER A 191 -0.11 -7.29 9.19
CA SER A 191 -0.76 -6.10 9.75
C SER A 191 0.20 -4.91 9.83
N LEU A 192 -0.34 -3.68 9.81
CA LEU A 192 0.46 -2.47 10.02
C LEU A 192 1.13 -2.46 11.41
N SER A 193 0.46 -2.99 12.43
CA SER A 193 1.01 -3.05 13.79
C SER A 193 2.29 -3.88 13.90
N GLU A 194 2.49 -4.88 13.04
CA GLU A 194 3.69 -5.72 13.04
C GLU A 194 4.91 -5.03 12.40
N ILE A 195 4.68 -3.99 11.59
CA ILE A 195 5.74 -3.29 10.84
C ILE A 195 6.02 -1.88 11.38
N LEU A 196 5.32 -1.46 12.44
CA LEU A 196 5.47 -0.16 13.08
C LEU A 196 6.17 -0.29 14.44
N GLU A 197 6.98 0.70 14.78
CA GLU A 197 7.68 0.88 16.07
C GLU A 197 7.43 2.26 16.68
#